data_AF-A0A7K4TNA7-F1
#
_entry.id   AF-A0A7K4TNA7-F1
#
_cell.length_a   1.000
_cell.length_b   1.000
_cell.length_c   1.000
_cell.angle_alpha   90.00
_cell.angle_beta   90.00
_cell.angle_gamma   90.00
#
_symmetry.space_group_name_H-M   'P 1'
#
loop_
_entity.id
_entity.type
_entity.pdbx_description
1 polymer ?
#
loop_
_entity_poly.entity_id
_entity_poly.type
_entity_poly.pdbx_seq_one_letter_code
_entity_poly.pdbx_strand_id
1 'polypeptide(L)'
;ELITMLYIGFLGLIFTSYFVSLAEKDAVDEDGKTDISSYADALWWGVVTVMTIGCGDKVPQTWIAKAIASCFSVFAISFFPLPA
;
A
#
# COMPACT_ATOMS: atom_id res chain seq x y z
N GLU A 1 4.55 21.85 -9.67
CA GLU A 1 4.52 20.48 -10.24
C GLU A 1 5.06 19.43 -9.28
N LEU A 2 6.37 19.36 -9.00
CA LEU A 2 6.98 18.30 -8.15
C LEU A 2 6.38 18.18 -6.74
N ILE A 3 6.23 19.31 -6.03
CA ILE A 3 5.68 19.33 -4.67
C ILE A 3 4.22 18.85 -4.65
N THR A 4 3.44 19.22 -5.66
CA THR A 4 2.03 18.81 -5.80
C THR A 4 1.92 17.30 -6.02
N MET A 5 2.76 16.73 -6.91
CA MET A 5 2.82 15.29 -7.17
C MET A 5 3.23 14.50 -5.92
N LEU A 6 4.28 14.98 -5.23
CA LEU A 6 4.76 14.39 -3.99
C LEU A 6 3.69 14.42 -2.88
N TYR A 7 2.96 15.54 -2.77
CA TYR A 7 1.87 15.69 -1.80
C TYR A 7 0.70 14.73 -2.08
N ILE A 8 0.26 14.62 -3.34
CA ILE A 8 -0.82 13.71 -3.75
C ILE A 8 -0.40 12.25 -3.53
N GLY A 9 0.83 11.88 -3.91
CA GLY A 9 1.36 10.54 -3.67
C GLY A 9 1.45 10.19 -2.18
N PHE A 10 1.91 11.13 -1.36
CA PHE A 10 1.99 10.94 0.09
C PHE A 10 0.61 10.79 0.74
N LEU A 11 -0.37 11.61 0.35
CA LEU A 11 -1.75 11.46 0.81
C LEU A 11 -2.35 10.12 0.39
N GLY A 12 -2.17 9.74 -0.88
CA GLY A 12 -2.65 8.47 -1.41
C GLY A 12 -2.05 7.27 -0.68
N LEU A 13 -0.76 7.34 -0.33
CA LEU A 13 -0.07 6.32 0.44
C LEU A 13 -0.69 6.17 1.84
N ILE A 14 -0.88 7.27 2.56
CA ILE A 14 -1.49 7.25 3.90
C ILE A 14 -2.90 6.65 3.85
N PHE A 15 -3.72 7.08 2.88
CA PHE A 15 -5.07 6.57 2.70
C PHE A 15 -5.08 5.08 2.37
N THR A 16 -4.29 4.64 1.39
CA THR A 16 -4.24 3.23 0.99
C THR A 16 -3.74 2.35 2.11
N SER A 17 -2.66 2.72 2.81
CA SER A 17 -2.17 1.97 3.96
C SER A 17 -3.21 1.87 5.07
N TYR A 18 -4.02 2.90 5.29
CA TYR A 18 -5.12 2.85 6.25
C TYR A 18 -6.23 1.88 5.84
N PHE A 19 -6.66 1.96 4.58
CA PHE A 19 -7.67 1.05 4.03
C PHE A 19 -7.21 -0.41 4.00
N VAL A 20 -5.96 -0.66 3.61
CA VAL A 20 -5.34 -1.99 3.65
C VAL A 20 -5.24 -2.49 5.08
N SER A 21 -4.82 -1.64 6.04
CA SER A 21 -4.78 -2.02 7.46
C SER A 21 -6.16 -2.34 8.04
N LEU A 22 -7.24 -1.68 7.57
CA LEU A 22 -8.61 -2.03 7.96
C LEU A 22 -9.09 -3.32 7.29
N ALA A 23 -8.76 -3.55 6.02
CA ALA A 23 -9.16 -4.74 5.29
C ALA A 23 -8.41 -5.99 5.78
N GLU A 24 -7.15 -5.85 6.17
CA GLU A 24 -6.31 -6.93 6.71
C GLU A 24 -6.51 -7.19 8.20
N LYS A 25 -7.25 -6.32 8.91
CA LYS A 25 -7.40 -6.39 10.37
C LYS A 25 -8.06 -7.67 10.86
N ASP A 26 -8.99 -8.20 10.07
CA ASP A 26 -9.71 -9.45 10.34
C ASP A 26 -9.15 -10.62 9.50
N ALA A 27 -8.05 -10.40 8.78
CA ALA A 27 -7.44 -11.36 7.89
C ALA A 27 -6.45 -12.23 8.65
N VAL A 28 -6.92 -13.40 9.07
CA VAL A 28 -6.08 -14.40 9.70
C VAL A 28 -5.67 -15.42 8.64
N ASP A 29 -4.37 -15.55 8.39
CA ASP A 29 -3.82 -16.56 7.48
C ASP A 29 -4.04 -17.99 8.02
N GLU A 30 -3.88 -19.02 7.19
CA GLU A 30 -4.06 -20.43 7.60
C GLU A 30 -3.11 -20.83 8.75
N ASP A 31 -1.97 -20.15 8.89
CA ASP A 31 -1.02 -20.31 10.00
C ASP A 31 -1.34 -19.45 11.25
N GLY A 32 -2.47 -18.74 11.26
CA GLY A 32 -2.86 -17.87 12.36
C GLY A 32 -2.05 -16.57 12.47
N LYS A 33 -1.26 -16.23 11.45
CA LYS A 33 -0.39 -15.05 11.43
C LYS A 33 -0.96 -13.95 10.53
N THR A 34 -0.87 -12.72 11.00
CA THR A 34 -1.22 -11.53 10.21
C THR A 34 0.07 -10.90 9.68
N ASP A 35 0.31 -10.94 8.38
CA ASP A 35 1.48 -10.25 7.77
C ASP A 35 1.43 -8.74 8.02
N ILE A 36 0.23 -8.17 7.91
CA ILE A 36 -0.05 -6.76 8.18
C ILE A 36 -0.78 -6.65 9.53
N SER A 37 0.00 -6.67 10.62
CA SER A 37 -0.52 -6.62 11.99
C SER A 37 -0.82 -5.20 12.49
N SER A 38 -0.03 -4.23 12.03
CA SER A 38 -0.06 -2.85 12.50
C SER A 38 -0.14 -1.87 11.34
N TYR A 39 -0.61 -0.65 11.63
CA TYR A 39 -0.62 0.43 10.64
C TYR A 39 0.80 0.74 10.11
N ALA A 40 1.83 0.59 10.96
CA ALA A 40 3.22 0.76 10.55
C ALA A 40 3.65 -0.26 9.48
N ASP A 41 3.14 -1.50 9.56
CA ASP A 41 3.41 -2.55 8.57
C ASP A 41 2.72 -2.25 7.24
N ALA A 42 1.49 -1.75 7.28
CA ALA A 42 0.75 -1.35 6.08
C ALA A 42 1.38 -0.12 5.40
N LEU A 43 1.94 0.81 6.18
CA LEU A 43 2.73 1.94 5.68
C LEU A 43 4.01 1.46 5.01
N TRP A 44 4.74 0.55 5.65
CA TRP A 44 5.97 -0.02 5.09
C TRP A 44 5.70 -0.71 3.74
N TRP A 45 4.67 -1.55 3.69
CA TRP A 45 4.22 -2.17 2.45
C TRP A 45 3.90 -1.10 1.37
N GLY A 46 3.10 -0.09 1.73
CA GLY A 46 2.72 1.00 0.82
C GLY A 46 3.93 1.75 0.24
N VAL A 47 4.95 2.05 1.05
CA VAL A 47 6.20 2.70 0.60
C VAL A 47 6.95 1.81 -0.38
N VAL A 48 7.14 0.54 -0.06
CA VAL A 48 7.83 -0.46 -0.91
C VAL A 48 7.11 -0.65 -2.25
N THR A 49 5.77 -0.62 -2.25
CA THR A 49 4.95 -0.69 -3.47
C THR A 49 5.03 0.58 -4.31
N VAL A 50 4.93 1.77 -3.70
CA VAL A 50 5.04 3.05 -4.44
C VAL A 50 6.41 3.22 -5.07
N MET A 51 7.47 2.81 -4.38
CA MET A 51 8.83 2.80 -4.92
C MET A 51 9.08 1.67 -5.92
N THR A 52 8.07 0.85 -6.22
CA THR A 52 8.16 -0.32 -7.12
C THR A 52 9.26 -1.32 -6.75
N ILE A 53 9.69 -1.33 -5.47
CA ILE A 53 10.71 -2.25 -4.95
C ILE A 53 10.12 -3.66 -4.85
N GLY A 54 8.92 -3.78 -4.27
CA GLY A 54 8.18 -5.04 -4.20
C GLY A 54 8.92 -6.17 -3.46
N CYS A 55 9.50 -5.88 -2.28
CA CYS A 55 10.21 -6.89 -1.47
C CYS A 55 9.38 -8.15 -1.18
N GLY A 56 8.05 -8.04 -1.16
CA GLY A 56 7.15 -9.18 -0.92
C GLY A 56 7.20 -9.73 0.50
N ASP A 57 7.83 -9.00 1.43
CA ASP A 57 7.93 -9.35 2.86
C ASP A 57 6.59 -9.23 3.58
N LYS A 58 5.76 -8.28 3.15
CA LYS A 58 4.38 -8.12 3.59
C LYS A 58 3.49 -8.03 2.38
N VAL A 59 2.40 -8.79 2.36
CA VAL A 59 1.47 -8.79 1.23
C VAL A 59 0.06 -8.87 1.78
N PRO A 60 -0.87 -8.01 1.34
CA PRO A 60 -2.27 -8.13 1.75
C PRO A 60 -2.82 -9.49 1.33
N GLN A 61 -3.48 -10.20 2.25
CA GLN A 61 -4.05 -11.52 2.00
C GLN A 61 -5.51 -11.45 1.54
N THR A 62 -6.28 -10.49 2.05
CA THR A 62 -7.69 -10.32 1.70
C THR A 62 -7.89 -9.87 0.27
N TRP A 63 -8.97 -10.37 -0.34
CA TRP A 63 -9.35 -9.97 -1.69
C TRP A 63 -9.67 -8.47 -1.80
N ILE A 64 -10.24 -7.88 -0.73
CA ILE A 64 -10.51 -6.44 -0.64
C ILE A 64 -9.22 -5.63 -0.60
N ALA A 65 -8.27 -5.99 0.28
CA ALA A 65 -7.00 -5.27 0.35
C ALA A 65 -6.21 -5.42 -0.96
N LYS A 66 -6.22 -6.59 -1.61
CA LYS A 66 -5.62 -6.81 -2.93
C LYS A 66 -6.25 -5.92 -4.01
N ALA A 67 -7.57 -5.76 -4.01
CA ALA A 67 -8.26 -4.89 -4.97
C ALA A 67 -7.94 -3.40 -4.75
N ILE A 68 -7.86 -2.96 -3.50
CA ILE A 68 -7.48 -1.59 -3.15
C ILE A 68 -6.01 -1.34 -3.52
N ALA A 69 -5.14 -2.29 -3.21
CA ALA A 69 -3.73 -2.27 -3.53
C ALA A 69 -3.47 -2.17 -5.04
N SER A 70 -4.16 -2.97 -5.86
CA SER A 70 -3.98 -2.96 -7.31
C SER A 70 -4.41 -1.64 -7.93
N CYS A 71 -5.58 -1.13 -7.53
CA CYS A 71 -6.09 0.16 -7.97
C CYS A 71 -5.12 1.29 -7.60
N PHE A 72 -4.66 1.34 -6.34
CA PHE A 72 -3.72 2.34 -5.88
C PHE A 72 -2.37 2.27 -6.61
N SER A 73 -1.86 1.06 -6.87
CA SER A 73 -0.57 0.88 -7.56
C SER A 73 -0.60 1.48 -8.97
N VAL A 74 -1.70 1.31 -9.70
CA VAL A 74 -1.88 1.91 -11.04
C VAL A 74 -1.89 3.44 -10.98
N PHE A 75 -2.59 4.02 -10.00
CA PHE A 75 -2.59 5.47 -9.80
C PHE A 75 -1.21 5.98 -9.35
N ALA A 76 -0.58 5.34 -8.37
CA ALA A 76 0.72 5.76 -7.85
C ALA A 76 1.81 5.72 -8.92
N ILE A 77 1.89 4.64 -9.70
CA ILE A 77 2.84 4.49 -10.81
C ILE A 77 2.55 5.47 -11.96
N SER A 78 1.34 6.02 -12.09
CA SER A 78 1.08 7.05 -13.10
C SER A 78 1.57 8.44 -12.70
N PHE A 79 1.59 8.73 -11.39
CA PHE A 79 1.94 10.05 -10.86
C PHE A 79 3.42 10.15 -10.43
N PHE A 80 4.03 9.05 -9.99
CA PHE A 80 5.41 9.05 -9.46
C PHE A 80 6.56 9.08 -10.50
N PRO A 81 6.41 8.63 -11.76
CA PRO A 81 7.45 8.75 -12.79
C PRO A 81 7.46 10.11 -13.52
N LEU A 82 6.63 11.07 -13.13
CA LEU A 82 6.65 12.45 -13.64
C LEU A 82 7.68 13.41 -13.00
N PRO A 83 8.80 12.96 -12.39
CA PRO A 83 10.01 13.76 -12.29
C PRO A 83 11.03 13.26 -13.33
N ALA A 84 10.73 13.48 -14.61
CA ALA A 84 11.69 13.44 -15.71
C ALA A 84 11.52 14.71 -16.53
#